data_AF-A0A1V6QDQ0-F1
#
_entry.id   AF-A0A1V6QDQ0-F1
#
_cell.length_a   1.000
_cell.length_b   1.000
_cell.length_c   1.000
_cell.angle_alpha   90.00
_cell.angle_beta   90.00
_cell.angle_gamma   90.00
#
_symmetry.space_group_name_H-M   'P 1'
#
loop_
_entity.id
_entity.type
_entity.pdbx_description
1 polymer ?
#
loop_
_entity_poly.entity_id
_entity_poly.type
_entity_poly.pdbx_seq_one_letter_code
_entity_poly.pdbx_strand_id
1 'polypeptide(L)'
;MSCHVNCSERPPQLSPDNDITGPGVITNYVGSAGLAVFLILVYFFMVYDPARDPFDNHEMSQRPYQANPIDEMVTRKVRSCFKWSLVAIGDLQLITGFSILIGGAIQLDCGLTVYEWQVIVRLAWFSCLTHLSCLMALRNYLHTHTFGRTWRLVAMGILASMLIVGLLPTANYIDLLHSISSEYAMCHLAIRPSSGIALWSMVLPILVIALSFVSRVIKLHKTLSVELWGKLRTRASVNARSILLVVYNRCSTRGLKQRLSFFLVYRPLFAAFFVARLVFAAWSSMFVEGLWLLIAFIWGLLQLMGALNDGSKELGLWTMPGSHTRTDWTFGQVVSLLLLAAPLISLLEYLDHSP
;
A
#
# COMPACT_ATOMS: atom_id res chain seq x y z
N MET A 1 24.77 23.20 -8.59
CA MET A 1 24.42 23.86 -9.87
C MET A 1 22.96 24.23 -9.77
N SER A 2 22.62 25.50 -9.95
CA SER A 2 21.23 25.95 -9.94
C SER A 2 20.67 25.82 -11.36
N CYS A 3 19.83 24.82 -11.58
CA CYS A 3 19.03 24.67 -12.79
C CYS A 3 17.69 25.41 -12.59
N HIS A 4 17.11 25.99 -13.63
CA HIS A 4 15.82 26.65 -13.55
C HIS A 4 15.06 26.48 -14.87
N VAL A 5 13.79 26.10 -14.77
CA VAL A 5 12.91 25.88 -15.92
C VAL A 5 12.13 27.14 -16.27
N ASN A 6 12.06 27.48 -17.56
CA ASN A 6 11.19 28.54 -18.06
C ASN A 6 9.87 27.96 -18.60
N CYS A 7 8.78 28.16 -17.86
CA CYS A 7 7.44 27.68 -18.23
C CYS A 7 6.82 28.36 -19.48
N SER A 8 7.49 29.39 -20.02
CA SER A 8 7.02 30.10 -21.24
C SER A 8 7.62 29.51 -22.53
N GLU A 9 8.62 28.65 -22.42
CA GLU A 9 9.26 28.01 -23.57
C GLU A 9 8.46 26.79 -24.05
N ARG A 10 8.58 26.48 -25.36
CA ARG A 10 7.94 25.27 -25.91
C ARG A 10 8.51 24.03 -25.23
N PRO A 11 7.67 23.02 -24.91
CA PRO A 11 8.15 21.79 -24.33
C PRO A 11 9.18 21.12 -25.26
N PRO A 12 10.29 20.61 -24.73
CA PRO A 12 11.26 19.86 -25.51
C PRO A 12 10.64 18.56 -26.02
N GLN A 13 11.28 17.93 -27.01
CA GLN A 13 10.93 16.56 -27.38
C GLN A 13 11.12 15.66 -26.16
N LEU A 14 10.15 14.78 -25.90
CA LEU A 14 10.18 13.88 -24.74
C LEU A 14 11.42 12.98 -24.80
N SER A 15 12.37 13.21 -23.90
CA SER A 15 13.57 12.39 -23.73
C SER A 15 13.63 11.86 -22.29
N PRO A 16 12.95 10.75 -21.99
CA PRO A 16 12.81 10.26 -20.62
C PRO A 16 14.16 9.87 -20.01
N ASP A 17 14.38 10.23 -18.75
CA ASP A 17 15.52 9.78 -17.97
C ASP A 17 15.40 8.27 -17.69
N ASN A 18 16.42 7.53 -18.13
CA ASN A 18 16.55 6.09 -17.93
C ASN A 18 16.79 5.73 -16.47
N ASP A 19 17.32 6.62 -15.64
CA ASP A 19 17.47 6.40 -14.19
C ASP A 19 16.14 6.55 -13.42
N ILE A 20 15.07 7.00 -14.09
CA ILE A 20 13.73 7.16 -13.52
C ILE A 20 12.75 6.18 -14.16
N THR A 21 12.63 6.25 -15.48
CA THR A 21 11.63 5.49 -16.26
C THR A 21 12.21 4.22 -16.87
N GLY A 22 13.45 3.90 -16.50
CA GLY A 22 14.17 2.72 -16.93
C GLY A 22 13.50 1.40 -16.56
N PRO A 23 13.66 0.35 -17.39
CA PRO A 23 13.10 -0.95 -17.10
C PRO A 23 13.64 -1.52 -15.78
N GLY A 24 14.94 -1.37 -15.49
CA GLY A 24 15.52 -1.87 -14.23
C GLY A 24 14.90 -1.25 -12.97
N VAL A 25 14.65 0.06 -12.99
CA VAL A 25 14.01 0.78 -11.88
C VAL A 25 12.56 0.31 -11.72
N ILE A 26 11.79 0.28 -12.80
CA ILE A 26 10.39 -0.18 -12.78
C ILE A 26 10.30 -1.61 -12.28
N THR A 27 11.15 -2.51 -12.79
CA THR A 27 11.22 -3.91 -12.37
C THR A 27 11.56 -4.04 -10.89
N ASN A 28 12.42 -3.18 -10.33
CA ASN A 28 12.71 -3.21 -8.90
C ASN A 28 11.48 -2.91 -8.03
N TYR A 29 10.77 -1.81 -8.26
CA TYR A 29 9.60 -1.45 -7.45
C TYR A 29 8.43 -2.42 -7.66
N VAL A 30 8.12 -2.74 -8.92
CA VAL A 30 7.03 -3.67 -9.25
C VAL A 30 7.37 -5.08 -8.77
N GLY A 31 8.60 -5.55 -9.01
CA GLY A 31 9.07 -6.86 -8.60
C GLY A 31 9.12 -7.01 -7.09
N SER A 32 9.59 -6.00 -6.36
CA SER A 32 9.61 -6.02 -4.89
C SER A 32 8.20 -6.03 -4.31
N ALA A 33 7.29 -5.24 -4.87
CA ALA A 33 5.89 -5.23 -4.47
C ALA A 33 5.22 -6.59 -4.75
N GLY A 34 5.46 -7.17 -5.93
CA GLY A 34 4.96 -8.49 -6.31
C GLY A 34 5.51 -9.60 -5.42
N LEU A 35 6.81 -9.56 -5.11
CA LEU A 35 7.45 -10.48 -4.17
C LEU A 35 6.85 -10.35 -2.77
N ALA A 36 6.60 -9.14 -2.29
CA ALA A 36 5.94 -8.93 -1.00
C ALA A 36 4.51 -9.50 -0.98
N VAL A 37 3.72 -9.23 -2.02
CA VAL A 37 2.36 -9.80 -2.18
C VAL A 37 2.44 -11.33 -2.10
N PHE A 38 3.34 -11.94 -2.87
CA PHE A 38 3.54 -13.38 -2.88
C PHE A 38 3.92 -13.91 -1.49
N LEU A 39 4.92 -13.32 -0.83
CA LEU A 39 5.38 -13.76 0.48
C LEU A 39 4.30 -13.60 1.56
N ILE A 40 3.50 -12.53 1.51
CA ILE A 40 2.39 -12.29 2.45
C ILE A 40 1.27 -13.31 2.24
N LEU A 41 0.94 -13.64 1.00
CA LEU A 41 -0.06 -14.67 0.69
C LEU A 41 0.41 -16.06 1.15
N VAL A 42 1.66 -16.42 0.85
CA VAL A 42 2.23 -17.70 1.31
C VAL A 42 2.30 -17.75 2.83
N TYR A 43 2.72 -16.66 3.49
CA TYR A 43 2.71 -16.56 4.95
C TYR A 43 1.30 -16.78 5.52
N PHE A 44 0.27 -16.21 4.89
CA PHE A 44 -1.12 -16.41 5.30
C PHE A 44 -1.55 -17.88 5.18
N PHE A 45 -1.28 -18.54 4.05
CA PHE A 45 -1.73 -19.92 3.84
C PHE A 45 -0.93 -20.97 4.61
N MET A 46 0.37 -20.75 4.83
CA MET A 46 1.26 -21.78 5.38
C MET A 46 1.72 -21.55 6.82
N VAL A 47 1.71 -20.30 7.31
CA VAL A 47 2.39 -19.94 8.56
C VAL A 47 1.47 -19.25 9.57
N TYR A 48 0.44 -18.56 9.09
CA TYR A 48 -0.45 -17.77 9.93
C TYR A 48 -1.36 -18.66 10.78
N ASP A 49 -1.21 -18.55 12.10
CA ASP A 49 -2.06 -19.21 13.08
C ASP A 49 -3.11 -18.21 13.60
N PRO A 50 -4.40 -18.37 13.23
CA PRO A 50 -5.46 -17.45 13.63
C PRO A 50 -5.85 -17.58 15.11
N ALA A 51 -5.46 -18.66 15.80
CA ALA A 51 -5.79 -18.89 17.20
C ALA A 51 -4.80 -18.21 18.16
N ARG A 52 -3.66 -17.72 17.66
CA ARG A 52 -2.61 -17.10 18.48
C ARG A 52 -2.90 -15.62 18.72
N ASP A 53 -3.19 -15.25 19.97
CA ASP A 53 -3.39 -13.85 20.35
C ASP A 53 -2.06 -13.07 20.28
N PRO A 54 -1.98 -11.98 19.49
CA PRO A 54 -0.79 -11.13 19.42
C PRO A 54 -0.44 -10.38 20.71
N PHE A 55 -1.33 -10.38 21.71
CA PHE A 55 -1.17 -9.71 23.00
C PHE A 55 -1.08 -10.67 24.19
N ASP A 56 -1.00 -11.98 23.94
CA ASP A 56 -0.96 -12.97 25.01
C ASP A 56 0.33 -12.82 25.81
N ASN A 57 0.20 -12.57 27.12
CA ASN A 57 1.31 -12.59 28.04
C ASN A 57 1.52 -14.06 28.44
N HIS A 58 2.75 -14.57 28.30
CA HIS A 58 3.12 -15.97 28.58
C HIS A 58 2.86 -16.46 30.02
N GLU A 59 2.21 -15.67 30.86
CA GLU A 59 1.92 -15.98 32.24
C GLU A 59 0.49 -16.48 32.39
N MET A 60 0.40 -17.80 32.49
CA MET A 60 -0.69 -18.53 33.14
C MET A 60 -1.89 -18.88 32.26
N SER A 61 -1.75 -19.92 31.43
CA SER A 61 -2.83 -20.89 31.11
C SER A 61 -2.27 -22.14 30.41
N GLN A 62 -2.18 -23.23 31.19
CA GLN A 62 -2.20 -24.67 30.83
C GLN A 62 -1.37 -25.18 29.63
N ARG A 63 -0.39 -26.04 29.91
CA ARG A 63 0.41 -26.77 28.92
C ARG A 63 -0.24 -28.12 28.50
N PRO A 64 0.03 -28.61 27.27
CA PRO A 64 -1.01 -28.66 26.22
C PRO A 64 -0.95 -29.93 25.34
N TYR A 65 -1.71 -29.98 24.25
CA TYR A 65 -1.38 -30.78 23.06
C TYR A 65 0.07 -30.49 22.63
N GLN A 66 0.95 -31.48 22.65
CA GLN A 66 2.33 -31.37 22.16
C GLN A 66 2.35 -31.61 20.64
N ALA A 67 2.71 -30.59 19.88
CA ALA A 67 2.98 -30.73 18.45
C ALA A 67 4.25 -31.59 18.23
N ASN A 68 4.31 -32.28 17.09
CA ASN A 68 5.47 -33.08 16.70
C ASN A 68 6.73 -32.18 16.62
N PRO A 69 7.86 -32.58 17.24
CA PRO A 69 9.08 -31.78 17.26
C PRO A 69 9.65 -31.48 15.87
N ILE A 70 9.47 -32.38 14.89
CA ILE A 70 9.92 -32.16 13.51
C ILE A 70 9.09 -31.06 12.85
N ASP A 71 7.77 -31.14 12.98
CA ASP A 71 6.83 -30.16 12.43
C ASP A 71 7.07 -28.78 13.04
N GLU A 72 7.37 -28.73 14.34
CA GLU A 72 7.72 -27.49 15.01
C GLU A 72 9.04 -26.90 14.52
N MET A 73 10.08 -27.72 14.31
CA MET A 73 11.37 -27.27 13.79
C MET A 73 11.24 -26.71 12.37
N VAL A 74 10.55 -27.42 11.47
CA VAL A 74 10.31 -26.99 10.08
C VAL A 74 9.50 -25.70 10.06
N THR A 75 8.39 -25.63 10.81
CA THR A 75 7.52 -24.44 10.84
C THR A 75 8.23 -23.22 11.41
N ARG A 76 9.07 -23.40 12.44
CA ARG A 76 9.89 -22.31 13.02
C ARG A 76 10.93 -21.79 12.02
N LYS A 77 11.56 -22.67 11.25
CA LYS A 77 12.54 -22.31 10.23
C LYS A 77 11.89 -21.51 9.10
N VAL A 78 10.79 -22.03 8.55
CA VAL A 78 10.01 -21.35 7.51
C VAL A 78 9.58 -19.95 8.01
N ARG A 79 8.98 -19.86 9.21
CA ARG A 79 8.55 -18.58 9.78
C ARG A 79 9.68 -17.56 9.93
N SER A 80 10.86 -18.01 10.35
CA SER A 80 12.04 -17.14 10.50
C SER A 80 12.51 -16.61 9.15
N CYS A 81 12.57 -17.46 8.14
CA CYS A 81 12.94 -17.11 6.77
C CYS A 81 12.01 -16.00 6.21
N PHE A 82 10.69 -16.24 6.23
CA PHE A 82 9.70 -15.25 5.80
C PHE A 82 9.82 -13.92 6.55
N LYS A 83 10.01 -13.98 7.87
CA LYS A 83 10.16 -12.78 8.70
C LYS A 83 11.36 -11.94 8.25
N TRP A 84 12.53 -12.53 8.07
CA TRP A 84 13.74 -11.80 7.70
C TRP A 84 13.66 -11.23 6.27
N SER A 85 13.12 -11.99 5.32
CA SER A 85 12.89 -11.48 3.96
C SER A 85 11.90 -10.33 3.93
N LEU A 86 10.78 -10.42 4.67
CA LEU A 86 9.82 -9.31 4.75
C LEU A 86 10.38 -8.09 5.48
N VAL A 87 11.27 -8.26 6.47
CA VAL A 87 12.04 -7.15 7.04
C VAL A 87 12.87 -6.46 5.95
N ALA A 88 13.67 -7.24 5.22
CA ALA A 88 14.57 -6.71 4.20
C ALA A 88 13.80 -5.96 3.09
N ILE A 89 12.71 -6.56 2.59
CA ILE A 89 11.83 -5.91 1.60
C ILE A 89 11.27 -4.60 2.17
N GLY A 90 10.76 -4.62 3.41
CA GLY A 90 10.21 -3.42 4.04
C GLY A 90 11.22 -2.27 4.13
N ASP A 91 12.43 -2.56 4.61
CA ASP A 91 13.47 -1.54 4.80
C ASP A 91 14.01 -1.01 3.46
N LEU A 92 14.20 -1.88 2.46
CA LEU A 92 14.60 -1.47 1.11
C LEU A 92 13.53 -0.62 0.43
N GLN A 93 12.25 -0.96 0.57
CA GLN A 93 11.16 -0.17 0.01
C GLN A 93 11.10 1.22 0.64
N LEU A 94 11.36 1.35 1.94
CA LEU A 94 11.42 2.64 2.59
C LEU A 94 12.56 3.51 2.02
N ILE A 95 13.77 2.96 1.92
CA ILE A 95 14.95 3.67 1.40
C ILE A 95 14.73 4.07 -0.06
N THR A 96 14.34 3.12 -0.92
CA THR A 96 14.09 3.39 -2.34
C THR A 96 12.92 4.36 -2.55
N GLY A 97 11.88 4.31 -1.71
CA GLY A 97 10.79 5.27 -1.73
C GLY A 97 11.26 6.70 -1.44
N PHE A 98 12.15 6.87 -0.46
CA PHE A 98 12.76 8.18 -0.19
C PHE A 98 13.64 8.63 -1.34
N SER A 99 14.50 7.75 -1.85
CA SER A 99 15.42 8.07 -2.94
C SER A 99 14.68 8.60 -4.18
N ILE A 100 13.58 7.95 -4.59
CA ILE A 100 12.87 8.37 -5.80
C ILE A 100 12.06 9.65 -5.61
N LEU A 101 11.45 9.87 -4.44
CA LEU A 101 10.72 11.10 -4.16
C LEU A 101 11.65 12.30 -3.95
N ILE A 102 12.75 12.12 -3.23
CA ILE A 102 13.75 13.17 -3.03
C ILE A 102 14.45 13.49 -4.35
N GLY A 103 14.89 12.46 -5.09
CA GLY A 103 15.52 12.62 -6.39
C GLY A 103 14.60 13.33 -7.39
N GLY A 104 13.34 12.90 -7.48
CA GLY A 104 12.34 13.55 -8.33
C GLY A 104 12.09 14.99 -7.92
N ALA A 105 11.97 15.28 -6.61
CA ALA A 105 11.74 16.64 -6.12
C ALA A 105 12.91 17.60 -6.44
N ILE A 106 14.16 17.13 -6.34
CA ILE A 106 15.34 17.92 -6.71
C ILE A 106 15.37 18.20 -8.21
N GLN A 107 14.93 17.25 -9.03
CA GLN A 107 14.93 17.40 -10.49
C GLN A 107 13.76 18.22 -11.05
N LEU A 108 12.72 18.52 -10.25
CA LEU A 108 11.61 19.37 -10.67
C LEU A 108 12.09 20.73 -11.21
N ASP A 109 13.05 21.35 -10.52
CA ASP A 109 13.65 22.63 -10.91
C ASP A 109 14.58 22.51 -12.13
N CYS A 110 14.99 21.29 -12.48
CA CYS A 110 15.91 20.99 -13.58
C CYS A 110 15.22 20.56 -14.88
N GLY A 111 13.89 20.59 -14.95
CA GLY A 111 13.17 20.25 -16.18
C GLY A 111 12.58 18.84 -16.21
N LEU A 112 12.26 18.27 -15.05
CA LEU A 112 11.51 17.02 -14.99
C LEU A 112 10.14 17.15 -15.66
N THR A 113 9.83 16.24 -16.57
CA THR A 113 8.57 16.24 -17.33
C THR A 113 7.40 15.72 -16.49
N VAL A 114 6.17 16.07 -16.91
CA VAL A 114 4.93 15.55 -16.30
C VAL A 114 4.89 14.03 -16.35
N TYR A 115 5.31 13.43 -17.47
CA TYR A 115 5.40 11.98 -17.63
C TYR A 115 6.29 11.33 -16.57
N GLU A 116 7.51 11.83 -16.39
CA GLU A 116 8.47 11.27 -15.42
C GLU A 116 7.97 11.43 -13.98
N TRP A 117 7.38 12.58 -13.66
CA TRP A 117 6.79 12.80 -12.34
C TRP A 117 5.64 11.83 -12.04
N GLN A 118 4.76 11.57 -13.02
CA GLN A 118 3.70 10.57 -12.84
C GLN A 118 4.26 9.17 -12.59
N VAL A 119 5.35 8.79 -13.26
CA VAL A 119 6.03 7.51 -13.02
C VAL A 119 6.63 7.47 -11.62
N ILE A 120 7.37 8.51 -11.21
CA ILE A 120 7.99 8.63 -9.87
C ILE A 120 6.96 8.43 -8.77
N VAL A 121 5.85 9.17 -8.82
CA VAL A 121 4.81 9.14 -7.80
C VAL A 121 4.12 7.77 -7.75
N ARG A 122 3.92 7.11 -8.90
CA ARG A 122 3.34 5.75 -8.96
C ARG A 122 4.31 4.69 -8.43
N LEU A 123 5.61 4.80 -8.70
CA LEU A 123 6.63 3.89 -8.14
C LEU A 123 6.77 4.06 -6.62
N ALA A 124 6.80 5.31 -6.15
CA ALA A 124 6.78 5.61 -4.72
C ALA A 124 5.50 5.09 -4.03
N TRP A 125 4.36 5.11 -4.73
CA TRP A 125 3.11 4.51 -4.25
C TRP A 125 3.23 3.00 -4.03
N PHE A 126 3.87 2.27 -4.95
CA PHE A 126 4.16 0.84 -4.75
C PHE A 126 5.07 0.60 -3.53
N SER A 127 6.09 1.43 -3.36
CA SER A 127 6.99 1.34 -2.20
C SER A 127 6.24 1.54 -0.88
N CYS A 128 5.43 2.59 -0.78
CA CYS A 128 4.58 2.88 0.39
C CYS A 128 3.62 1.72 0.69
N LEU A 129 2.90 1.23 -0.32
CA LEU A 129 1.96 0.13 -0.17
C LEU A 129 2.66 -1.15 0.32
N THR A 130 3.83 -1.44 -0.23
CA THR A 130 4.62 -2.63 0.11
C THR A 130 5.13 -2.56 1.55
N HIS A 131 5.68 -1.42 1.96
CA HIS A 131 6.16 -1.22 3.33
C HIS A 131 5.02 -1.33 4.36
N LEU A 132 3.87 -0.69 4.10
CA LEU A 132 2.68 -0.78 4.98
C LEU A 132 2.16 -2.21 5.12
N SER A 133 2.31 -3.01 4.08
CA SER A 133 1.91 -4.42 4.08
C SER A 133 2.89 -5.30 4.83
N CYS A 134 4.19 -5.04 4.70
CA CYS A 134 5.22 -5.70 5.49
C CYS A 134 5.02 -5.41 6.99
N LEU A 135 4.78 -4.16 7.39
CA LEU A 135 4.51 -3.81 8.80
C LEU A 135 3.36 -4.61 9.42
N MET A 136 2.34 -4.89 8.62
CA MET A 136 1.18 -5.68 9.05
C MET A 136 1.52 -7.17 9.19
N ALA A 137 2.20 -7.77 8.20
CA ALA A 137 2.68 -9.15 8.29
C ALA A 137 3.66 -9.35 9.47
N LEU A 138 4.45 -8.33 9.79
CA LEU A 138 5.40 -8.34 10.91
C LEU A 138 4.84 -7.83 12.24
N ARG A 139 3.52 -7.62 12.37
CA ARG A 139 2.90 -7.03 13.56
C ARG A 139 3.33 -7.71 14.87
N ASN A 140 3.32 -9.05 14.90
CA ASN A 140 3.67 -9.83 16.10
C ASN A 140 5.14 -9.66 16.48
N TYR A 141 6.03 -9.62 15.48
CA TYR A 141 7.45 -9.39 15.68
C TYR A 141 7.71 -7.96 16.20
N LEU A 142 7.12 -6.96 15.56
CA LEU A 142 7.29 -5.54 15.90
C LEU A 142 6.65 -5.16 17.24
N HIS A 143 5.69 -5.94 17.73
CA HIS A 143 5.16 -5.77 19.08
C HIS A 143 6.23 -6.01 20.15
N THR A 144 7.09 -7.02 19.94
CA THR A 144 8.21 -7.31 20.85
C THR A 144 9.39 -6.34 20.66
N HIS A 145 9.58 -5.80 19.44
CA HIS A 145 10.69 -4.89 19.10
C HIS A 145 10.20 -3.44 18.94
N THR A 146 9.94 -2.77 20.06
CA THR A 146 9.29 -1.46 20.09
C THR A 146 10.11 -0.34 19.43
N PHE A 147 11.44 -0.34 19.57
CA PHE A 147 12.31 0.63 18.92
C PHE A 147 12.29 0.49 17.39
N GLY A 148 12.47 -0.75 16.90
CA GLY A 148 12.37 -1.12 15.49
C GLY A 148 11.04 -0.70 14.87
N ARG A 149 9.95 -0.88 15.61
CA ARG A 149 8.61 -0.44 15.21
C ARG A 149 8.52 1.08 15.04
N THR A 150 8.95 1.85 16.04
CA THR A 150 8.73 3.29 16.07
C THR A 150 9.46 3.99 14.93
N TRP A 151 10.73 3.64 14.67
CA TRP A 151 11.48 4.30 13.60
C TRP A 151 10.87 3.98 12.22
N ARG A 152 10.46 2.73 11.96
CA ARG A 152 9.82 2.33 10.70
C ARG A 152 8.50 3.06 10.49
N LEU A 153 7.67 3.19 11.54
CA LEU A 153 6.42 3.94 11.47
C LEU A 153 6.64 5.44 11.21
N VAL A 154 7.60 6.06 11.90
CA VAL A 154 7.93 7.48 11.70
C VAL A 154 8.44 7.72 10.28
N ALA A 155 9.39 6.90 9.83
CA ALA A 155 9.94 7.01 8.49
C ALA A 155 8.85 6.78 7.41
N MET A 156 8.00 5.78 7.59
CA MET A 156 6.85 5.56 6.71
C MET A 156 5.86 6.72 6.73
N GLY A 157 5.65 7.36 7.88
CA GLY A 157 4.80 8.55 7.99
C GLY A 157 5.34 9.75 7.20
N ILE A 158 6.66 9.97 7.25
CA ILE A 158 7.34 11.00 6.46
C ILE A 158 7.27 10.64 4.96
N LEU A 159 7.53 9.39 4.60
CA LEU A 159 7.45 8.96 3.20
C LEU A 159 6.02 9.11 2.64
N ALA A 160 5.02 8.71 3.42
CA ALA A 160 3.61 8.85 3.05
C ALA A 160 3.19 10.31 2.90
N SER A 161 3.68 11.22 3.74
CA SER A 161 3.36 12.65 3.60
C SER A 161 4.01 13.25 2.35
N MET A 162 5.28 12.93 2.08
CA MET A 162 5.96 13.31 0.83
C MET A 162 5.19 12.81 -0.39
N LEU A 163 4.73 11.56 -0.36
CA LEU A 163 3.96 10.98 -1.45
C LEU A 163 2.58 11.64 -1.62
N ILE A 164 1.88 11.96 -0.52
CA ILE A 164 0.60 12.69 -0.59
C ILE A 164 0.81 14.04 -1.26
N VAL A 165 1.85 14.79 -0.87
CA VAL A 165 2.20 16.07 -1.51
C VAL A 165 2.48 15.86 -3.00
N GLY A 166 3.21 14.81 -3.36
CA GLY A 166 3.52 14.52 -4.77
C GLY A 166 2.33 14.05 -5.61
N LEU A 167 1.31 13.46 -4.99
CA LEU A 167 0.06 13.07 -5.64
C LEU A 167 -0.87 14.26 -5.92
N LEU A 168 -0.82 15.34 -5.16
CA LEU A 168 -1.71 16.51 -5.33
C LEU A 168 -1.69 17.12 -6.75
N PRO A 169 -0.55 17.38 -7.40
CA PRO A 169 -0.54 17.97 -8.73
C PRO A 169 -1.03 17.01 -9.82
N THR A 170 -1.23 15.71 -9.51
CA THR A 170 -1.63 14.72 -10.53
C THR A 170 -3.01 14.94 -11.13
N ALA A 171 -3.91 15.65 -10.43
CA ALA A 171 -5.22 16.02 -10.96
C ALA A 171 -5.14 17.04 -12.12
N ASN A 172 -4.02 17.76 -12.24
CA ASN A 172 -3.82 18.74 -13.30
C ASN A 172 -3.27 18.11 -14.59
N TYR A 173 -2.69 16.93 -14.51
CA TYR A 173 -1.98 16.30 -15.64
C TYR A 173 -2.89 15.45 -16.53
N ILE A 174 -4.11 15.18 -16.10
CA ILE A 174 -5.09 14.36 -16.84
C ILE A 174 -6.18 15.33 -17.31
N ASP A 175 -5.90 16.10 -18.36
CA ASP A 175 -6.94 16.85 -19.06
C ASP A 175 -7.34 16.09 -20.33
N LEU A 176 -8.64 15.88 -20.54
CA LEU A 176 -9.20 14.92 -21.50
C LEU A 176 -8.93 15.31 -22.98
N LEU A 177 -8.44 16.53 -23.22
CA LEU A 177 -8.24 17.13 -24.54
C LEU A 177 -6.77 17.29 -24.94
N HIS A 178 -5.82 17.25 -24.01
CA HIS A 178 -4.40 17.37 -24.31
C HIS A 178 -3.57 16.69 -23.22
N SER A 179 -2.87 15.61 -23.58
CA SER A 179 -1.87 15.02 -22.68
C SER A 179 -0.67 15.95 -22.65
N ILE A 180 -0.43 16.63 -21.54
CA ILE A 180 0.72 17.55 -21.35
C ILE A 180 1.98 16.78 -20.92
N SER A 181 2.14 15.55 -21.40
CA SER A 181 3.14 14.60 -20.91
C SER A 181 4.58 15.10 -21.10
N SER A 182 4.85 15.83 -22.18
CA SER A 182 6.14 16.45 -22.48
C SER A 182 6.40 17.80 -21.79
N GLU A 183 5.40 18.39 -21.13
CA GLU A 183 5.58 19.66 -20.43
C GLU A 183 6.31 19.47 -19.09
N TYR A 184 6.91 20.55 -18.60
CA TYR A 184 7.62 20.52 -17.32
C TYR A 184 6.65 20.43 -16.14
N ALA A 185 6.84 19.46 -15.26
CA ALA A 185 5.95 19.20 -14.13
C ALA A 185 5.85 20.39 -13.17
N MET A 186 6.95 21.15 -13.02
CA MET A 186 7.03 22.33 -12.15
C MET A 186 5.99 23.41 -12.52
N CYS A 187 5.66 23.54 -13.81
CA CYS A 187 4.73 24.56 -14.30
C CYS A 187 3.27 24.28 -13.92
N HIS A 188 2.97 23.07 -13.45
CA HIS A 188 1.63 22.56 -13.19
C HIS A 188 1.44 22.08 -11.73
N LEU A 189 2.32 22.51 -10.83
CA LEU A 189 2.25 22.20 -9.39
C LEU A 189 1.05 22.83 -8.68
N ALA A 190 0.55 23.97 -9.19
CA ALA A 190 -0.55 24.70 -8.57
C ALA A 190 -1.86 23.92 -8.71
N ILE A 191 -2.49 23.57 -7.58
CA ILE A 191 -3.74 22.80 -7.56
C ILE A 191 -4.84 23.59 -8.26
N ARG A 192 -5.37 23.06 -9.37
CA ARG A 192 -6.55 23.61 -10.05
C ARG A 192 -7.76 22.71 -9.78
N PRO A 193 -8.96 23.28 -9.66
CA PRO A 193 -10.17 22.49 -9.55
C PRO A 193 -10.34 21.67 -10.83
N SER A 194 -10.12 20.37 -10.73
CA SER A 194 -10.28 19.42 -11.81
C SER A 194 -11.57 18.62 -11.60
N SER A 195 -12.24 18.23 -12.69
CA SER A 195 -13.53 17.54 -12.62
C SER A 195 -13.47 16.14 -13.23
N GLY A 196 -14.33 15.24 -12.74
CA GLY A 196 -14.43 13.89 -13.27
C GLY A 196 -13.22 13.01 -12.96
N ILE A 197 -12.66 12.37 -13.98
CA ILE A 197 -11.69 11.27 -13.88
C ILE A 197 -10.38 11.70 -13.20
N ALA A 198 -9.91 12.91 -13.49
CA ALA A 198 -8.66 13.46 -12.98
C ALA A 198 -8.68 13.76 -11.47
N LEU A 199 -9.84 14.11 -10.94
CA LEU A 199 -10.04 14.24 -9.49
C LEU A 199 -9.93 12.86 -8.81
N TRP A 200 -10.56 11.83 -9.40
CA TRP A 200 -10.54 10.48 -8.84
C TRP A 200 -9.15 9.85 -8.89
N SER A 201 -8.36 10.10 -9.94
CA SER A 201 -6.98 9.61 -10.05
C SER A 201 -6.05 10.19 -8.98
N MET A 202 -6.32 11.40 -8.48
CA MET A 202 -5.60 11.99 -7.35
C MET A 202 -6.15 11.49 -6.00
N VAL A 203 -7.47 11.57 -5.81
CA VAL A 203 -8.10 11.33 -4.49
C VAL A 203 -8.00 9.87 -4.07
N LEU A 204 -8.18 8.91 -4.99
CA LEU A 204 -8.20 7.49 -4.62
C LEU A 204 -6.85 7.00 -4.06
N PRO A 205 -5.69 7.22 -4.72
CA PRO A 205 -4.40 6.83 -4.15
C PRO A 205 -4.09 7.48 -2.80
N ILE A 206 -4.45 8.75 -2.62
CA ILE A 206 -4.26 9.49 -1.36
C ILE A 206 -5.08 8.85 -0.24
N LEU A 207 -6.38 8.59 -0.48
CA LEU A 207 -7.24 7.94 0.51
C LEU A 207 -6.74 6.54 0.84
N VAL A 208 -6.31 5.77 -0.15
CA VAL A 208 -5.76 4.42 0.07
C VAL A 208 -4.53 4.47 0.97
N ILE A 209 -3.57 5.38 0.73
CA ILE A 209 -2.37 5.49 1.58
C ILE A 209 -2.72 6.01 2.97
N ALA A 210 -3.52 7.07 3.07
CA ALA A 210 -3.85 7.70 4.35
C ALA A 210 -4.62 6.73 5.26
N LEU A 211 -5.68 6.09 4.74
CA LEU A 211 -6.44 5.09 5.48
C LEU A 211 -5.58 3.87 5.81
N SER A 212 -4.69 3.47 4.89
CA SER A 212 -3.79 2.36 5.15
C SER A 212 -2.83 2.66 6.30
N PHE A 213 -2.15 3.80 6.25
CA PHE A 213 -1.23 4.23 7.30
C PHE A 213 -1.92 4.34 8.66
N VAL A 214 -3.06 5.04 8.73
CA VAL A 214 -3.84 5.19 9.97
C VAL A 214 -4.25 3.84 10.54
N SER A 215 -4.72 2.91 9.69
CA SER A 215 -5.06 1.54 10.10
C SER A 215 -3.88 0.82 10.76
N ARG A 216 -2.66 0.95 10.20
CA ARG A 216 -1.47 0.28 10.74
C ARG A 216 -1.02 0.91 12.05
N VAL A 217 -1.06 2.24 12.17
CA VAL A 217 -0.79 2.93 13.44
C VAL A 217 -1.74 2.44 14.53
N ILE A 218 -3.04 2.35 14.23
CA ILE A 218 -4.03 1.82 15.19
C ILE A 218 -3.70 0.37 15.58
N LYS A 219 -3.50 -0.53 14.60
CA LYS A 219 -3.31 -1.97 14.85
C LYS A 219 -2.00 -2.28 15.57
N LEU A 220 -0.94 -1.50 15.34
CA LEU A 220 0.40 -1.82 15.84
C LEU A 220 0.65 -1.36 17.29
N HIS A 221 -0.21 -0.49 17.82
CA HIS A 221 -0.17 -0.03 19.22
C HIS A 221 -1.29 -0.67 20.05
N LYS A 222 -0.93 -1.35 21.14
CA LYS A 222 -1.88 -2.02 22.06
C LYS A 222 -2.94 -1.05 22.60
N THR A 223 -2.51 0.13 23.06
CA THR A 223 -3.39 1.20 23.57
C THR A 223 -4.41 1.65 22.53
N LEU A 224 -4.00 1.84 21.28
CA LEU A 224 -4.91 2.29 20.22
C LEU A 224 -5.84 1.15 19.77
N SER A 225 -5.30 -0.06 19.56
CA SER A 225 -6.05 -1.20 19.04
C SER A 225 -7.05 -1.78 20.04
N VAL A 226 -6.59 -2.09 21.26
CA VAL A 226 -7.36 -2.86 22.25
C VAL A 226 -8.12 -1.92 23.17
N GLU A 227 -7.45 -0.90 23.71
CA GLU A 227 -8.07 -0.04 24.72
C GLU A 227 -8.99 0.99 24.09
N LEU A 228 -8.53 1.77 23.11
CA LEU A 228 -9.34 2.81 22.49
C LEU A 228 -10.36 2.23 21.51
N TRP A 229 -9.89 1.54 20.47
CA TRP A 229 -10.76 0.98 19.43
C TRP A 229 -11.64 -0.15 19.92
N GLY A 230 -11.13 -1.01 20.81
CA GLY A 230 -11.92 -2.08 21.42
C GLY A 230 -13.06 -1.55 22.28
N LYS A 231 -12.82 -0.54 23.13
CA LYS A 231 -13.89 0.12 23.91
C LYS A 231 -14.89 0.84 23.02
N LEU A 232 -14.44 1.58 22.01
CA LEU A 232 -15.32 2.28 21.07
C LEU A 232 -16.22 1.30 20.31
N ARG A 233 -15.64 0.22 19.77
CA ARG A 233 -16.38 -0.85 19.07
C ARG A 233 -17.41 -1.52 19.97
N THR A 234 -17.03 -1.80 21.22
CA THR A 234 -17.93 -2.44 22.20
C THR A 234 -19.08 -1.52 22.56
N ARG A 235 -18.80 -0.24 22.86
CA ARG A 235 -19.82 0.75 23.19
C ARG A 235 -20.77 1.03 22.02
N ALA A 236 -20.23 1.17 20.80
CA ALA A 236 -21.04 1.30 19.59
C ALA A 236 -21.93 0.07 19.37
N SER A 237 -21.40 -1.14 19.57
CA SER A 237 -22.18 -2.37 19.44
C SER A 237 -23.28 -2.49 20.50
N VAL A 238 -23.03 -2.08 21.75
CA VAL A 238 -24.04 -2.10 22.82
C VAL A 238 -25.13 -1.08 22.51
N ASN A 239 -24.78 0.15 22.14
CA ASN A 239 -25.74 1.18 21.78
C ASN A 239 -26.60 0.78 20.58
N ALA A 240 -26.00 0.23 19.52
CA ALA A 240 -26.73 -0.23 18.34
C ALA A 240 -27.71 -1.37 18.67
N ARG A 241 -27.31 -2.32 19.55
CA ARG A 241 -28.21 -3.37 20.04
C ARG A 241 -29.37 -2.80 20.84
N SER A 242 -29.12 -1.81 21.71
CA SER A 242 -30.19 -1.14 22.47
C SER A 242 -31.19 -0.46 21.53
N ILE A 243 -30.72 0.24 20.50
CA ILE A 243 -31.59 0.87 19.48
C ILE A 243 -32.41 -0.20 18.75
N LEU A 244 -31.78 -1.29 18.31
CA LEU A 244 -32.46 -2.40 17.64
C LEU A 244 -33.52 -3.05 18.52
N LEU A 245 -33.27 -3.21 19.83
CA LEU A 245 -34.24 -3.75 20.78
C LEU A 245 -35.43 -2.82 20.98
N VAL A 246 -35.21 -1.50 21.07
CA VAL A 246 -36.28 -0.51 21.15
C VAL A 246 -37.14 -0.54 19.87
N VAL A 247 -36.52 -0.57 18.70
CA VAL A 247 -37.22 -0.65 17.41
C VAL A 247 -37.99 -1.97 17.28
N TYR A 248 -37.39 -3.09 17.68
CA TYR A 248 -38.04 -4.40 17.70
C TYR A 248 -39.30 -4.41 18.57
N ASN A 249 -39.19 -3.95 19.82
CA ASN A 249 -40.32 -3.90 20.75
C ASN A 249 -41.44 -2.99 20.24
N ARG A 250 -41.10 -1.89 19.56
CA ARG A 250 -42.09 -0.97 18.95
C ARG A 250 -42.81 -1.58 17.74
N CYS A 251 -42.16 -2.50 17.03
CA CYS A 251 -42.71 -3.14 15.83
C CYS A 251 -43.42 -4.48 16.10
N SER A 252 -43.26 -5.08 17.30
CA SER A 252 -43.75 -6.42 17.63
C SER A 252 -45.23 -6.49 18.06
N THR A 253 -45.89 -5.34 18.27
CA THR A 253 -47.30 -5.30 18.68
C THR A 253 -48.26 -5.61 17.53
N ARG A 254 -49.33 -6.37 17.80
CA ARG A 254 -50.24 -6.97 16.81
C ARG A 254 -50.96 -5.89 15.96
N GLY A 255 -50.56 -5.74 14.69
CA GLY A 255 -51.23 -4.88 13.70
C GLY A 255 -50.60 -4.96 12.30
N LEU A 256 -51.38 -4.75 11.22
CA LEU A 256 -50.90 -4.81 9.83
C LEU A 256 -49.87 -3.70 9.51
N LYS A 257 -50.09 -2.48 10.04
CA LYS A 257 -49.14 -1.35 9.95
C LYS A 257 -47.80 -1.66 10.65
N GLN A 258 -47.84 -2.32 11.80
CA GLN A 258 -46.65 -2.73 12.54
C GLN A 258 -45.88 -3.85 11.83
N ARG A 259 -46.58 -4.78 11.15
CA ARG A 259 -45.94 -5.75 10.24
C ARG A 259 -45.17 -5.04 9.11
N LEU A 260 -45.76 -4.05 8.45
CA LEU A 260 -45.07 -3.26 7.43
C LEU A 260 -43.85 -2.51 8.01
N SER A 261 -43.99 -1.91 9.19
CA SER A 261 -42.88 -1.24 9.89
C SER A 261 -41.74 -2.20 10.25
N PHE A 262 -42.05 -3.43 10.66
CA PHE A 262 -41.05 -4.47 10.90
C PHE A 262 -40.25 -4.81 9.63
N PHE A 263 -40.92 -4.95 8.49
CA PHE A 263 -40.25 -5.26 7.22
C PHE A 263 -39.47 -4.06 6.65
N LEU A 264 -39.98 -2.84 6.77
CA LEU A 264 -39.38 -1.64 6.18
C LEU A 264 -38.35 -0.93 7.06
N VAL A 265 -38.39 -1.12 8.38
CA VAL A 265 -37.52 -0.39 9.32
C VAL A 265 -36.60 -1.34 10.09
N TYR A 266 -37.16 -2.35 10.75
CA TYR A 266 -36.35 -3.25 11.58
C TYR A 266 -35.40 -4.12 10.75
N ARG A 267 -35.88 -4.77 9.69
CA ARG A 267 -35.05 -5.63 8.82
C ARG A 267 -33.85 -4.92 8.19
N PRO A 268 -34.00 -3.75 7.52
CA PRO A 268 -32.84 -3.06 6.96
C PRO A 268 -31.90 -2.52 8.04
N LEU A 269 -32.41 -2.06 9.18
CA LEU A 269 -31.56 -1.60 10.30
C LEU A 269 -30.75 -2.77 10.90
N PHE A 270 -31.38 -3.93 11.05
CA PHE A 270 -30.72 -5.15 11.49
C PHE A 270 -29.68 -5.63 10.47
N ALA A 271 -30.03 -5.65 9.18
CA ALA A 271 -29.09 -5.96 8.11
C ALA A 271 -27.89 -5.00 8.10
N ALA A 272 -28.12 -3.69 8.21
CA ALA A 272 -27.08 -2.68 8.28
C ALA A 272 -26.16 -2.89 9.50
N PHE A 273 -26.71 -3.22 10.66
CA PHE A 273 -25.93 -3.57 11.85
C PHE A 273 -25.06 -4.82 11.63
N PHE A 274 -25.62 -5.86 11.01
CA PHE A 274 -24.88 -7.08 10.68
C PHE A 274 -23.77 -6.82 9.67
N VAL A 275 -24.06 -6.07 8.59
CA VAL A 275 -23.06 -5.66 7.59
C VAL A 275 -21.97 -4.84 8.24
N ALA A 276 -22.30 -3.84 9.06
CA ALA A 276 -21.29 -3.05 9.77
C ALA A 276 -20.41 -3.92 10.65
N ARG A 277 -20.99 -4.86 11.41
CA ARG A 277 -20.22 -5.80 12.25
C ARG A 277 -19.31 -6.70 11.42
N LEU A 278 -19.78 -7.18 10.27
CA LEU A 278 -19.00 -7.98 9.33
C LEU A 278 -17.85 -7.16 8.74
N VAL A 279 -18.10 -5.92 8.31
CA VAL A 279 -17.08 -5.00 7.79
C VAL A 279 -16.01 -4.71 8.84
N PHE A 280 -16.38 -4.45 10.10
CA PHE A 280 -15.39 -4.26 11.16
C PHE A 280 -14.59 -5.53 11.47
N ALA A 281 -15.19 -6.72 11.35
CA ALA A 281 -14.46 -7.98 11.50
C ALA A 281 -13.52 -8.23 10.30
N ALA A 282 -13.98 -7.96 9.08
CA ALA A 282 -13.21 -8.02 7.86
C ALA A 282 -12.02 -7.05 7.90
N TRP A 283 -12.22 -5.81 8.35
CA TRP A 283 -11.16 -4.81 8.50
C TRP A 283 -10.03 -5.26 9.42
N SER A 284 -10.33 -6.03 10.47
CA SER A 284 -9.30 -6.58 11.38
C SER A 284 -8.62 -7.85 10.86
N SER A 285 -9.11 -8.45 9.78
CA SER A 285 -8.64 -9.75 9.29
C SER A 285 -7.42 -9.62 8.39
N MET A 286 -6.38 -10.42 8.69
CA MET A 286 -5.19 -10.56 7.83
C MET A 286 -5.56 -11.00 6.40
N PHE A 287 -6.59 -11.84 6.25
CA PHE A 287 -7.06 -12.32 4.94
C PHE A 287 -7.53 -11.16 4.05
N VAL A 288 -8.38 -10.31 4.60
CA VAL A 288 -8.94 -9.16 3.88
C VAL A 288 -7.85 -8.14 3.58
N GLU A 289 -6.87 -7.98 4.47
CA GLU A 289 -5.72 -7.13 4.19
C GLU A 289 -4.83 -7.68 3.06
N GLY A 290 -4.60 -8.99 3.01
CA GLY A 290 -3.89 -9.64 1.91
C GLY A 290 -4.64 -9.52 0.57
N LEU A 291 -5.96 -9.74 0.58
CA LEU A 291 -6.80 -9.55 -0.61
C LEU A 291 -6.81 -8.09 -1.07
N TRP A 292 -6.93 -7.15 -0.14
CA TRP A 292 -6.87 -5.72 -0.43
C TRP A 292 -5.53 -5.31 -1.02
N LEU A 293 -4.42 -5.85 -0.48
CA LEU A 293 -3.09 -5.63 -1.03
C LEU A 293 -2.99 -6.14 -2.48
N LEU A 294 -3.52 -7.32 -2.78
CA LEU A 294 -3.54 -7.86 -4.15
C LEU A 294 -4.34 -6.95 -5.09
N ILE A 295 -5.53 -6.51 -4.67
CA ILE A 295 -6.37 -5.58 -5.45
C ILE A 295 -5.64 -4.26 -5.68
N ALA A 296 -5.03 -3.69 -4.64
CA ALA A 296 -4.25 -2.46 -4.72
C ALA A 296 -3.04 -2.61 -5.64
N PHE A 297 -2.32 -3.73 -5.57
CA PHE A 297 -1.20 -4.04 -6.46
C PHE A 297 -1.65 -4.10 -7.93
N ILE A 298 -2.71 -4.85 -8.23
CA ILE A 298 -3.26 -4.95 -9.60
C ILE A 298 -3.72 -3.57 -10.09
N TRP A 299 -4.43 -2.82 -9.25
CA TRP A 299 -4.86 -1.46 -9.57
C TRP A 299 -3.68 -0.54 -9.88
N GLY A 300 -2.64 -0.55 -9.04
CA GLY A 300 -1.43 0.22 -9.25
C GLY A 300 -0.70 -0.17 -10.53
N LEU A 301 -0.69 -1.47 -10.87
CA LEU A 301 -0.06 -1.96 -12.10
C LEU A 301 -0.79 -1.44 -13.34
N LEU A 302 -2.12 -1.53 -13.35
CA LEU A 302 -2.94 -1.00 -14.46
C LEU A 302 -2.69 0.50 -14.64
N GLN A 303 -2.62 1.26 -13.55
CA GLN A 303 -2.31 2.68 -13.60
C GLN A 303 -0.90 2.93 -14.14
N LEU A 304 0.13 2.24 -13.65
CA LEU A 304 1.50 2.41 -14.12
C LEU A 304 1.62 2.08 -15.62
N MET A 305 1.03 0.96 -16.06
CA MET A 305 1.00 0.59 -17.49
C MET A 305 0.29 1.66 -18.34
N GLY A 306 -0.77 2.27 -17.83
CA GLY A 306 -1.43 3.41 -18.49
C GLY A 306 -0.46 4.57 -18.75
N ALA A 307 0.25 5.05 -17.72
CA ALA A 307 1.25 6.12 -17.89
C ALA A 307 2.34 5.74 -18.89
N LEU A 308 2.90 4.54 -18.76
CA LEU A 308 3.98 4.08 -19.63
C LEU A 308 3.54 3.97 -21.09
N ASN A 309 2.29 3.55 -21.32
CA ASN A 309 1.73 3.47 -22.66
C ASN A 309 1.51 4.85 -23.27
N ASP A 310 1.02 5.82 -22.49
CA ASP A 310 0.82 7.18 -22.98
C ASP A 310 2.15 7.85 -23.37
N GLY A 311 3.20 7.68 -22.55
CA GLY A 311 4.55 8.12 -22.92
C GLY A 311 5.11 7.40 -24.17
N SER A 312 4.81 6.11 -24.34
CA SER A 312 5.27 5.36 -25.53
C SER A 312 4.62 5.83 -26.84
N LYS A 313 3.38 6.31 -26.79
CA LYS A 313 2.66 6.86 -27.95
C LYS A 313 3.25 8.19 -28.39
N GLU A 314 3.56 9.08 -27.44
CA GLU A 314 4.21 10.36 -27.75
C GLU A 314 5.63 10.19 -28.29
N LEU A 315 6.36 9.18 -27.83
CA LEU A 315 7.70 8.85 -28.32
C LEU A 315 7.70 8.17 -29.71
N GLY A 316 6.53 7.87 -30.30
CA GLY A 316 6.42 7.20 -31.61
C GLY A 316 6.91 5.75 -31.64
N LEU A 317 7.00 5.10 -30.46
CA LEU A 317 7.71 3.83 -30.27
C LEU A 317 7.03 2.62 -30.94
N TRP A 318 5.73 2.71 -31.24
CA TRP A 318 5.00 1.62 -31.91
C TRP A 318 5.15 1.62 -33.45
N THR A 319 5.88 2.59 -34.03
CA THR A 319 5.93 2.78 -35.50
C THR A 319 7.28 2.57 -36.18
N MET A 320 8.38 2.21 -35.48
CA MET A 320 9.65 1.94 -36.18
C MET A 320 10.52 0.87 -35.50
N PRO A 321 10.98 -0.16 -36.23
CA PRO A 321 12.08 -1.01 -35.76
C PRO A 321 13.38 -0.22 -35.90
N GLY A 322 13.88 0.37 -34.80
CA GLY A 322 15.21 0.99 -34.75
C GLY A 322 15.32 2.39 -34.14
N SER A 323 14.29 2.96 -33.50
CA SER A 323 14.43 4.26 -32.81
C SER A 323 15.09 4.11 -31.44
N HIS A 324 16.04 4.99 -31.14
CA HIS A 324 16.88 5.03 -29.93
C HIS A 324 16.19 4.51 -28.67
N THR A 325 16.83 3.51 -28.11
CA THR A 325 16.26 2.49 -27.29
C THR A 325 16.20 2.89 -25.83
N ARG A 326 15.07 2.62 -25.19
CA ARG A 326 14.90 2.47 -23.73
C ARG A 326 15.79 1.36 -23.11
N THR A 327 16.87 0.96 -23.78
CA THR A 327 17.71 -0.21 -23.48
C THR A 327 19.13 0.14 -23.04
N ASP A 328 19.49 1.42 -23.02
CA ASP A 328 20.80 1.82 -22.50
C ASP A 328 20.78 1.63 -20.98
N TRP A 329 21.43 0.55 -20.55
CA TRP A 329 21.55 0.18 -19.15
C TRP A 329 22.39 1.23 -18.42
N THR A 330 21.76 1.95 -17.51
CA THR A 330 22.45 2.91 -16.65
C THR A 330 22.89 2.27 -15.34
N PHE A 331 23.88 2.88 -14.68
CA PHE A 331 24.33 2.43 -13.37
C PHE A 331 23.17 2.37 -12.35
N GLY A 332 22.28 3.37 -12.34
CA GLY A 332 21.12 3.43 -11.45
C GLY A 332 20.14 2.26 -11.65
N GLN A 333 19.94 1.83 -12.89
CA GLN A 333 19.10 0.66 -13.21
C GLN A 333 19.70 -0.66 -12.71
N VAL A 334 21.02 -0.85 -12.89
CA VAL A 334 21.70 -2.07 -12.42
C VAL A 334 21.67 -2.13 -10.90
N VAL A 335 21.98 -1.02 -10.22
CA VAL A 335 21.87 -0.93 -8.75
C VAL A 335 20.46 -1.23 -8.29
N SER A 336 19.43 -0.70 -8.96
CA SER A 336 18.03 -0.97 -8.63
C SER A 336 17.69 -2.46 -8.71
N LEU A 337 18.18 -3.18 -9.72
CA LEU A 337 17.96 -4.63 -9.80
C LEU A 337 18.72 -5.42 -8.74
N LEU A 338 19.92 -4.99 -8.36
CA LEU A 338 20.67 -5.61 -7.26
C LEU A 338 19.94 -5.44 -5.92
N LEU A 339 19.29 -4.29 -5.69
CA LEU A 339 18.45 -4.08 -4.50
C LEU A 339 17.26 -5.05 -4.46
N LEU A 340 16.64 -5.35 -5.61
CA LEU A 340 15.59 -6.37 -5.70
C LEU A 340 16.10 -7.78 -5.33
N ALA A 341 17.36 -8.08 -5.66
CA ALA A 341 17.96 -9.38 -5.36
C ALA A 341 18.28 -9.56 -3.87
N ALA A 342 18.52 -8.49 -3.11
CA ALA A 342 18.96 -8.58 -1.71
C ALA A 342 18.01 -9.41 -0.81
N PRO A 343 16.68 -9.23 -0.82
CA PRO A 343 15.78 -10.07 -0.04
C PRO A 343 15.72 -11.54 -0.50
N LEU A 344 15.96 -11.80 -1.79
CA LEU A 344 16.04 -13.15 -2.34
C LEU A 344 17.33 -13.84 -1.89
N ILE A 345 18.44 -13.11 -1.83
CA ILE A 345 19.71 -13.63 -1.31
C ILE A 345 19.56 -13.99 0.17
N SER A 346 18.96 -13.11 0.99
CA SER A 346 18.68 -13.44 2.39
C SER A 346 17.74 -14.64 2.57
N LEU A 347 16.80 -14.84 1.63
CA LEU A 347 15.95 -16.03 1.61
C LEU A 347 16.77 -17.30 1.31
N LEU A 348 17.60 -17.26 0.28
CA LEU A 348 18.43 -18.38 -0.17
C LEU A 348 19.52 -18.75 0.86
N GLU A 349 20.22 -17.77 1.42
CA GLU A 349 21.26 -17.99 2.44
C GLU A 349 20.68 -18.68 3.68
N TYR A 350 19.47 -18.30 4.10
CA TYR A 350 18.81 -18.93 5.25
C TYR A 350 18.30 -20.35 4.93
N LEU A 351 18.04 -20.67 3.66
CA LEU A 351 17.73 -22.01 3.21
C LEU A 351 18.99 -22.89 3.09
N ASP A 352 20.11 -22.30 2.64
CA ASP A 352 21.37 -23.01 2.35
C ASP A 352 22.23 -23.27 3.60
N HIS A 353 22.23 -22.39 4.60
CA HIS A 353 22.91 -22.62 5.89
C HIS A 353 22.17 -23.63 6.79
N SER A 354 22.06 -24.85 6.30
CA SER A 354 21.49 -26.01 7.00
C SER A 354 22.54 -27.12 7.14
N PRO A 355 23.10 -27.36 8.35
CA PRO A 355 23.07 -28.69 8.91
C PRO A 355 21.64 -29.09 9.32
#